data_AF-A0A1F8F9A9-F1
#
_entry.id   AF-A0A1F8F9A9-F1
#
_cell.length_a   1.000
_cell.length_b   1.000
_cell.length_c   1.000
_cell.angle_alpha   90.00
_cell.angle_beta   90.00
_cell.angle_gamma   90.00
#
_symmetry.space_group_name_H-M   'P 1'
#
loop_
_entity.id
_entity.type
_entity.pdbx_description
1 polymer ?
#
loop_
_entity_poly.entity_id
_entity_poly.type
_entity_poly.pdbx_seq_one_letter_code
_entity_poly.pdbx_strand_id
1 'polypeptide(L)'
;MSDPNPIKIDALLDPYREVWNLIFKGTVFNAIVSLSLIGALTLLGKFEGIEQFNTEGLSSRAYFNSLSFANFWIFFREYCAMIPIAEEVFWRFPVFVFVTLNFGQFFRSRKLAKCALWLSLMIPTWFWASGHVPLPIPVFITGLTYGWLIIKTKPSWPWPAIACHSLSNLSLYVLVKILQVFEYAPIN
;
A
#
# COMPACT_ATOMS: atom_id res chain seq x y z
N MET A 1 3.60 36.60 37.48
CA MET A 1 4.20 35.52 36.66
C MET A 1 3.05 34.67 36.16
N SER A 2 2.71 34.77 34.88
CA SER A 2 1.69 33.92 34.27
C SER A 2 2.28 32.53 34.05
N ASP A 3 1.68 31.52 34.64
CA ASP A 3 2.01 30.12 34.44
C ASP A 3 1.97 29.80 32.94
N PRO A 4 3.04 29.24 32.32
CA PRO A 4 2.96 28.80 30.95
C PRO A 4 1.95 27.64 30.89
N ASN A 5 0.81 27.88 30.25
CA ASN A 5 -0.18 26.85 29.94
C ASN A 5 0.56 25.61 29.41
N PRO A 6 0.51 24.44 30.08
CA PRO A 6 1.19 23.27 29.60
C PRO A 6 0.61 22.94 28.23
N ILE A 7 1.47 22.93 27.20
CA ILE A 7 1.08 22.48 25.87
C ILE A 7 0.50 21.08 26.04
N LYS A 8 -0.81 20.94 25.83
CA LYS A 8 -1.47 19.64 25.90
C LYS A 8 -0.83 18.75 24.84
N ILE A 9 -0.05 17.76 25.27
CA ILE A 9 0.65 16.80 24.41
C ILE A 9 -0.32 16.19 23.37
N ASP A 10 -1.58 16.00 23.76
CA ASP A 10 -2.64 15.53 22.86
C ASP A 10 -2.82 16.42 21.62
N ALA A 11 -2.73 17.74 21.77
CA ALA A 11 -2.85 18.68 20.65
C ALA A 11 -1.64 18.63 19.69
N LEU A 12 -0.47 18.19 20.17
CA LEU A 12 0.72 17.96 19.34
C LEU A 12 0.64 16.63 18.57
N LEU A 13 -0.08 15.63 19.12
CA LEU A 13 -0.19 14.29 18.53
C LEU A 13 -1.40 14.11 17.62
N ASP A 14 -2.43 14.95 17.76
CA ASP A 14 -3.68 14.86 17.00
C ASP A 14 -3.52 14.81 15.47
N PRO A 15 -2.66 15.64 14.84
CA PRO A 15 -2.44 15.57 13.39
C PRO A 15 -1.87 14.22 12.93
N TYR A 16 -1.00 13.60 13.75
CA TYR A 16 -0.43 12.28 13.45
C TYR A 16 -1.47 11.17 13.65
N ARG A 17 -2.37 11.31 14.63
CA ARG A 17 -3.47 10.38 14.86
C ARG A 17 -4.40 10.30 13.65
N GLU A 18 -4.75 11.45 13.07
CA GLU A 18 -5.61 11.47 11.87
C GLU A 18 -4.92 10.78 10.68
N VAL A 19 -3.63 11.02 10.47
CA VAL A 19 -2.87 10.35 9.40
C VAL A 19 -2.82 8.84 9.61
N TRP A 20 -2.55 8.37 10.83
CA TRP A 20 -2.59 6.94 11.15
C TRP A 20 -3.98 6.32 10.96
N ASN A 21 -5.06 7.05 11.28
CA ASN A 21 -6.42 6.60 11.01
C ASN A 21 -6.69 6.44 9.50
N LEU A 22 -6.17 7.35 8.68
CA LEU A 22 -6.27 7.23 7.22
C LEU A 22 -5.46 6.05 6.68
N ILE A 23 -4.23 5.86 7.19
CA ILE A 23 -3.38 4.71 6.86
C ILE A 23 -4.12 3.41 7.17
N PHE A 24 -4.66 3.27 8.38
CA PHE A 24 -5.41 2.08 8.80
C PHE A 24 -6.61 1.81 7.89
N LYS A 25 -7.41 2.85 7.58
CA LYS A 25 -8.54 2.72 6.64
C LYS A 25 -8.08 2.25 5.26
N GLY A 26 -6.95 2.79 4.77
CA GLY A 26 -6.35 2.37 3.51
C GLY A 26 -5.93 0.91 3.51
N THR A 27 -5.22 0.47 4.56
CA THR A 27 -4.79 -0.93 4.71
C THR A 27 -5.98 -1.89 4.76
N VAL A 28 -7.02 -1.58 5.54
CA VAL A 28 -8.24 -2.40 5.62
C VAL A 28 -8.97 -2.46 4.28
N PHE A 29 -9.11 -1.31 3.60
CA PHE A 29 -9.73 -1.25 2.27
C PHE A 29 -8.97 -2.11 1.26
N ASN A 30 -7.64 -1.99 1.20
CA ASN A 30 -6.80 -2.77 0.29
C ASN A 30 -6.94 -4.28 0.55
N ALA A 31 -6.98 -4.69 1.83
CA ALA A 31 -7.16 -6.09 2.20
C ALA A 31 -8.52 -6.63 1.73
N ILE A 32 -9.62 -5.92 2.04
CA ILE A 32 -10.98 -6.34 1.65
C ILE A 32 -11.13 -6.42 0.13
N VAL A 33 -10.68 -5.39 -0.59
CA VAL A 33 -10.81 -5.35 -2.06
C VAL A 33 -9.99 -6.43 -2.73
N SER A 34 -8.73 -6.62 -2.30
CA SER A 34 -7.85 -7.64 -2.88
C SER A 34 -8.41 -9.05 -2.66
N LEU A 35 -8.85 -9.36 -1.43
CA LEU A 35 -9.46 -10.65 -1.13
C LEU A 35 -10.77 -10.88 -1.90
N SER A 36 -11.61 -9.85 -2.02
CA SER A 36 -12.89 -9.95 -2.73
C SER A 36 -12.68 -10.17 -4.24
N LEU A 37 -11.71 -9.49 -4.84
CA LEU A 37 -11.38 -9.66 -6.26
C LEU A 37 -10.73 -11.01 -6.54
N ILE A 38 -9.81 -11.45 -5.70
CA ILE A 38 -9.22 -12.81 -5.81
C ILE A 38 -10.34 -13.85 -5.69
N GLY A 39 -11.19 -13.75 -4.67
CA GLY A 39 -12.32 -14.66 -4.48
C GLY A 39 -13.28 -14.69 -5.67
N ALA A 40 -13.63 -13.52 -6.23
CA ALA A 40 -14.47 -13.44 -7.42
C ALA A 40 -13.81 -14.07 -8.66
N LEU A 41 -12.52 -13.82 -8.88
CA LEU A 41 -11.78 -14.44 -9.99
C LEU A 41 -11.71 -15.97 -9.85
N THR A 42 -11.51 -16.47 -8.63
CA THR A 42 -11.55 -17.91 -8.32
C THR A 42 -12.92 -18.51 -8.59
N LEU A 43 -14.01 -17.89 -8.11
CA LEU A 43 -15.37 -18.39 -8.32
C LEU A 43 -15.78 -18.41 -9.80
N LEU A 44 -15.24 -17.49 -10.60
CA LEU A 44 -15.50 -17.44 -12.04
C LEU A 44 -14.66 -18.44 -12.85
N GLY A 45 -13.80 -19.24 -12.20
CA GLY A 45 -12.86 -20.15 -12.89
C GLY A 45 -11.83 -19.41 -13.75
N LYS A 46 -11.65 -18.10 -13.54
CA LYS A 46 -10.74 -17.24 -14.32
C LYS A 46 -9.39 -17.05 -13.63
N PHE A 47 -9.18 -17.72 -12.52
CA PHE A 47 -7.95 -17.63 -11.75
C PHE A 47 -7.12 -18.91 -11.90
N GLU A 48 -6.41 -19.01 -13.02
CA GLU A 48 -5.30 -19.97 -13.20
C GLU A 48 -4.02 -19.51 -12.47
N GLY A 49 -4.05 -18.27 -11.95
CA GLY A 49 -2.90 -17.58 -11.37
C GLY A 49 -2.34 -18.19 -10.08
N ILE A 50 -3.06 -19.05 -9.36
CA ILE A 50 -2.50 -19.74 -8.18
C ILE A 50 -1.36 -20.68 -8.60
N GLU A 51 -1.51 -21.37 -9.72
CA GLU A 51 -0.47 -22.26 -10.23
C GLU A 51 0.75 -21.46 -10.74
N GLN A 52 0.53 -20.31 -11.40
CA GLN A 52 1.60 -19.41 -11.85
C GLN A 52 2.34 -18.68 -10.70
N PHE A 53 1.62 -18.25 -9.65
CA PHE A 53 2.23 -17.70 -8.43
C PHE A 53 3.16 -18.73 -7.77
N ASN A 54 2.82 -20.00 -7.93
CA ASN A 54 3.63 -21.12 -7.50
C ASN A 54 4.83 -21.34 -8.42
N THR A 55 4.68 -21.36 -9.75
CA THR A 55 5.79 -21.73 -10.65
C THR A 55 6.87 -20.67 -10.87
N GLU A 56 6.57 -19.36 -10.81
CA GLU A 56 7.55 -18.31 -11.20
C GLU A 56 8.26 -17.64 -10.01
N GLY A 57 7.82 -17.88 -8.77
CA GLY A 57 8.32 -17.21 -7.56
C GLY A 57 9.43 -17.96 -6.80
N LEU A 58 10.53 -18.35 -7.46
CA LEU A 58 11.63 -19.06 -6.78
C LEU A 58 12.26 -18.25 -5.60
N SER A 59 12.21 -16.92 -5.64
CA SER A 59 12.72 -16.05 -4.56
C SER A 59 11.70 -15.81 -3.44
N SER A 60 10.42 -15.63 -3.76
CA SER A 60 9.35 -15.44 -2.76
C SER A 60 9.07 -16.73 -1.98
N ARG A 61 9.12 -17.89 -2.64
CA ARG A 61 8.98 -19.20 -2.00
C ARG A 61 9.99 -19.42 -0.86
N ALA A 62 11.23 -18.98 -0.99
CA ALA A 62 12.25 -19.15 0.05
C ALA A 62 11.88 -18.44 1.36
N TYR A 63 11.24 -17.26 1.29
CA TYR A 63 10.77 -16.52 2.47
C TYR A 63 9.54 -17.13 3.11
N PHE A 64 8.65 -17.69 2.29
CA PHE A 64 7.43 -18.30 2.76
C PHE A 64 7.64 -19.75 3.26
N ASN A 65 8.60 -20.51 2.75
CA ASN A 65 8.73 -21.94 3.08
C ASN A 65 9.41 -22.27 4.42
N SER A 66 9.77 -21.28 5.25
CA SER A 66 10.29 -21.55 6.60
C SER A 66 9.71 -20.58 7.63
N LEU A 67 9.53 -21.04 8.87
CA LEU A 67 9.12 -20.20 10.01
C LEU A 67 10.30 -19.49 10.69
N SER A 68 11.45 -19.35 10.00
CA SER A 68 12.65 -18.74 10.56
C SER A 68 12.51 -17.23 10.75
N PHE A 69 12.91 -16.73 11.92
CA PHE A 69 12.98 -15.29 12.19
C PHE A 69 13.95 -14.58 11.24
N ALA A 70 15.01 -15.25 10.78
CA ALA A 70 15.93 -14.67 9.79
C ALA A 70 15.22 -14.39 8.46
N ASN A 71 14.32 -15.30 8.02
CA ASN A 71 13.54 -15.10 6.80
C ASN A 71 12.51 -13.99 6.98
N PHE A 72 11.90 -13.85 8.17
CA PHE A 72 11.08 -12.70 8.50
C PHE A 72 11.86 -11.39 8.38
N TRP A 73 13.06 -11.33 8.95
CA TRP A 73 13.86 -10.10 8.94
C TRP A 73 14.27 -9.68 7.52
N ILE A 74 14.70 -10.64 6.68
CA ILE A 74 15.03 -10.35 5.28
C ILE A 74 13.78 -9.85 4.55
N PHE A 75 12.65 -10.54 4.70
CA PHE A 75 11.39 -10.12 4.09
C PHE A 75 10.98 -8.71 4.54
N PHE A 76 11.02 -8.43 5.85
CA PHE A 76 10.67 -7.13 6.39
C PHE A 76 11.56 -6.02 5.83
N ARG A 77 12.88 -6.22 5.84
CA ARG A 77 13.83 -5.24 5.32
C ARG A 77 13.61 -4.97 3.83
N GLU A 78 13.49 -6.02 3.01
CA GLU A 78 13.40 -5.87 1.56
C GLU A 78 12.01 -5.42 1.11
N TYR A 79 10.97 -6.15 1.52
CA TYR A 79 9.61 -6.00 1.00
C TYR A 79 8.71 -5.10 1.85
N CYS A 80 9.00 -4.92 3.14
CA CYS A 80 8.21 -4.01 3.99
C CYS A 80 8.89 -2.65 4.17
N ALA A 81 10.20 -2.52 3.99
CA ALA A 81 10.89 -1.24 4.13
C ALA A 81 11.41 -0.71 2.78
N MET A 82 12.40 -1.37 2.17
CA MET A 82 13.11 -0.82 1.01
C MET A 82 12.24 -0.66 -0.23
N ILE A 83 11.48 -1.69 -0.61
CA ILE A 83 10.59 -1.66 -1.78
C ILE A 83 9.50 -0.59 -1.62
N PRO A 84 8.72 -0.54 -0.53
CA PRO A 84 7.73 0.52 -0.34
C PRO A 84 8.30 1.94 -0.41
N ILE A 85 9.50 2.17 0.15
CA ILE A 85 10.17 3.48 0.05
C ILE A 85 10.46 3.81 -1.41
N ALA A 86 11.14 2.92 -2.13
CA ALA A 86 11.53 3.16 -3.52
C ALA A 86 10.30 3.34 -4.44
N GLU A 87 9.32 2.45 -4.33
CA GLU A 87 8.14 2.46 -5.18
C GLU A 87 7.24 3.66 -4.92
N GLU A 88 6.95 4.00 -3.66
CA GLU A 88 6.11 5.16 -3.38
C GLU A 88 6.82 6.47 -3.73
N VAL A 89 8.13 6.57 -3.49
CA VAL A 89 8.90 7.74 -3.92
C VAL A 89 8.86 7.90 -5.43
N PHE A 90 9.07 6.82 -6.20
CA PHE A 90 9.12 6.90 -7.66
C PHE A 90 7.73 7.08 -8.28
N TRP A 91 6.80 6.17 -8.02
CA TRP A 91 5.53 6.11 -8.73
C TRP A 91 4.54 7.19 -8.28
N ARG A 92 4.69 7.72 -7.07
CA ARG A 92 3.76 8.73 -6.54
C ARG A 92 4.38 10.12 -6.51
N PHE A 93 5.61 10.27 -6.99
CA PHE A 93 6.20 11.58 -7.24
C PHE A 93 5.30 12.49 -8.09
N PRO A 94 4.68 12.03 -9.20
CA PRO A 94 3.88 12.91 -10.04
C PRO A 94 2.64 13.47 -9.34
N VAL A 95 1.94 12.65 -8.55
CA VAL A 95 0.79 13.12 -7.76
C VAL A 95 1.25 14.09 -6.68
N PHE A 96 2.36 13.80 -5.98
CA PHE A 96 2.95 14.68 -4.98
C PHE A 96 3.32 16.06 -5.55
N VAL A 97 4.06 16.10 -6.66
CA VAL A 97 4.43 17.35 -7.34
C VAL A 97 3.17 18.13 -7.70
N PHE A 98 2.16 17.44 -8.27
CA PHE A 98 0.91 18.07 -8.63
C PHE A 98 0.23 18.74 -7.42
N VAL A 99 0.24 18.02 -6.30
CA VAL A 99 -0.53 18.40 -5.13
C VAL A 99 0.16 19.38 -4.18
N THR A 100 1.48 19.33 -4.06
CA THR A 100 2.27 20.10 -3.09
C THR A 100 2.78 21.39 -3.70
N LEU A 101 3.20 21.36 -4.97
CA LEU A 101 3.62 22.57 -5.68
C LEU A 101 2.44 23.33 -6.29
N ASN A 102 1.21 22.97 -5.93
CA ASN A 102 -0.03 23.60 -6.41
C ASN A 102 -0.10 23.73 -7.93
N PHE A 103 0.43 22.75 -8.68
CA PHE A 103 0.42 22.75 -10.15
C PHE A 103 -0.99 22.91 -10.75
N GLY A 104 -2.02 22.55 -9.98
CA GLY A 104 -3.42 22.82 -10.32
C GLY A 104 -3.73 24.29 -10.65
N GLN A 105 -2.94 25.24 -10.13
CA GLN A 105 -3.09 26.67 -10.40
C GLN A 105 -2.72 27.07 -11.84
N PHE A 106 -1.89 26.29 -12.53
CA PHE A 106 -1.55 26.55 -13.94
C PHE A 106 -2.70 26.22 -14.90
N PHE A 107 -3.73 25.50 -14.44
CA PHE A 107 -4.89 25.18 -15.25
C PHE A 107 -5.96 26.28 -15.13
N ARG A 108 -6.42 26.77 -16.29
CA ARG A 108 -7.51 27.77 -16.38
C ARG A 108 -8.84 27.30 -15.77
N SER A 109 -9.02 25.99 -15.58
CA SER A 109 -10.27 25.40 -15.08
C SER A 109 -10.01 24.41 -13.96
N ARG A 110 -10.81 24.50 -12.89
CA ARG A 110 -10.82 23.51 -11.80
C ARG A 110 -11.11 22.09 -12.28
N LYS A 111 -11.92 21.93 -13.34
CA LYS A 111 -12.21 20.61 -13.94
C LYS A 111 -10.95 20.02 -14.60
N LEU A 112 -10.19 20.85 -15.31
CA LEU A 112 -8.93 20.43 -15.94
C LEU A 112 -7.87 20.10 -14.89
N ALA A 113 -7.75 20.90 -13.82
CA ALA A 113 -6.86 20.60 -12.71
C ALA A 113 -7.20 19.26 -12.04
N LYS A 114 -8.49 18.96 -11.83
CA LYS A 114 -8.94 17.66 -11.31
C LYS A 114 -8.61 16.51 -12.27
N CYS A 115 -8.85 16.69 -13.57
CA CYS A 115 -8.51 15.69 -14.58
C CYS A 115 -7.00 15.40 -14.58
N ALA A 116 -6.17 16.43 -14.60
CA ALA A 116 -4.72 16.29 -14.57
C ALA A 116 -4.21 15.62 -13.28
N LEU A 117 -4.81 15.92 -12.12
CA LEU A 117 -4.53 15.22 -10.87
C LEU A 117 -4.86 13.72 -10.95
N TRP A 118 -6.01 13.38 -11.54
CA TRP A 118 -6.38 11.98 -11.73
C TRP A 118 -5.45 11.26 -12.70
N LEU A 119 -5.04 11.91 -13.79
CA LEU A 119 -4.09 11.32 -14.75
C LEU A 119 -2.70 11.12 -14.12
N SER A 120 -2.22 12.08 -13.32
CA SER A 120 -0.93 11.96 -12.62
C SER A 120 -0.92 10.88 -11.54
N LEU A 121 -2.10 10.43 -11.09
CA LEU A 121 -2.26 9.27 -10.24
C LEU A 121 -2.46 7.98 -11.04
N MET A 122 -3.44 7.94 -11.94
CA MET A 122 -3.87 6.72 -12.61
C MET A 122 -2.81 6.16 -13.57
N ILE A 123 -2.14 7.01 -14.36
CA ILE A 123 -1.18 6.54 -15.37
C ILE A 123 0.02 5.84 -14.69
N PRO A 124 0.75 6.48 -13.75
CA PRO A 124 1.86 5.81 -13.07
C PRO A 124 1.41 4.59 -12.27
N THR A 125 0.23 4.64 -11.65
CA THR A 125 -0.33 3.50 -10.90
C THR A 125 -0.60 2.30 -11.81
N TRP A 126 -1.14 2.54 -13.01
CA TRP A 126 -1.38 1.47 -13.98
C TRP A 126 -0.08 0.85 -14.47
N PHE A 127 0.94 1.66 -14.80
CA PHE A 127 2.25 1.14 -15.20
C PHE A 127 2.87 0.27 -14.10
N TRP A 128 2.88 0.73 -12.85
CA TRP A 128 3.34 -0.08 -11.71
C TRP A 128 2.55 -1.39 -11.55
N ALA A 129 1.21 -1.29 -11.56
CA ALA A 129 0.34 -2.45 -11.38
C ALA A 129 0.44 -3.47 -12.53
N SER A 130 0.69 -3.01 -13.75
CA SER A 130 0.87 -3.89 -14.92
C SER A 130 2.09 -4.81 -14.82
N GLY A 131 3.09 -4.44 -14.00
CA GLY A 131 4.22 -5.31 -13.66
C GLY A 131 3.87 -6.45 -12.69
N HIS A 132 2.67 -6.45 -12.11
CA HIS A 132 2.24 -7.42 -11.09
C HIS A 132 1.23 -8.43 -11.67
N VAL A 133 1.67 -9.19 -12.68
CA VAL A 133 0.91 -10.29 -13.28
C VAL A 133 0.87 -11.48 -12.30
N PRO A 134 -0.26 -12.20 -12.16
CA PRO A 134 -1.51 -12.10 -12.91
C PRO A 134 -2.58 -11.19 -12.29
N LEU A 135 -2.24 -10.40 -11.25
CA LEU A 135 -3.21 -9.61 -10.48
C LEU A 135 -3.03 -8.09 -10.61
N PRO A 136 -3.01 -7.51 -11.83
CA PRO A 136 -2.78 -6.08 -11.99
C PRO A 136 -3.94 -5.24 -11.45
N ILE A 137 -5.19 -5.74 -11.45
CA ILE A 137 -6.36 -4.96 -11.01
C ILE A 137 -6.37 -4.72 -9.49
N PRO A 138 -6.23 -5.76 -8.62
CA PRO A 138 -6.09 -5.54 -7.18
C PRO A 138 -4.92 -4.61 -6.82
N VAL A 139 -3.79 -4.75 -7.51
CA VAL A 139 -2.60 -3.92 -7.30
C VAL A 139 -2.87 -2.47 -7.74
N PHE A 140 -3.56 -2.28 -8.87
CA PHE A 140 -3.95 -0.96 -9.35
C PHE A 140 -4.82 -0.23 -8.32
N ILE A 141 -5.85 -0.89 -7.79
CA ILE A 141 -6.73 -0.29 -6.77
C ILE A 141 -5.94 0.05 -5.50
N THR A 142 -5.06 -0.85 -5.07
CA THR A 142 -4.15 -0.62 -3.94
C THR A 142 -3.28 0.62 -4.15
N GLY A 143 -2.74 0.80 -5.35
CA GLY A 143 -1.93 1.98 -5.69
C GLY A 143 -2.75 3.27 -5.76
N LEU A 144 -4.02 3.22 -6.18
CA LEU A 144 -4.93 4.36 -6.09
C LEU A 144 -5.16 4.76 -4.62
N THR A 145 -5.27 3.80 -3.70
CA THR A 145 -5.36 4.08 -2.26
C THR A 145 -4.13 4.81 -1.75
N TYR A 146 -2.93 4.40 -2.17
CA TYR A 146 -1.68 5.06 -1.77
C TYR A 146 -1.61 6.50 -2.30
N GLY A 147 -1.99 6.73 -3.57
CA GLY A 147 -2.09 8.09 -4.11
C GLY A 147 -3.17 8.95 -3.45
N TRP A 148 -4.30 8.35 -3.07
CA TRP A 148 -5.34 9.02 -2.29
C TRP A 148 -4.81 9.47 -0.92
N LEU A 149 -4.01 8.64 -0.24
CA LEU A 149 -3.36 9.03 1.01
C LEU A 149 -2.48 10.27 0.82
N ILE A 150 -1.73 10.35 -0.27
CA ILE A 150 -0.88 11.51 -0.58
C ILE A 150 -1.73 12.77 -0.79
N ILE A 151 -2.86 12.65 -1.48
CA ILE A 151 -3.79 13.77 -1.69
C ILE A 151 -4.39 14.23 -0.35
N LYS A 152 -4.67 13.31 0.58
CA LYS A 152 -5.33 13.60 1.86
C LYS A 152 -4.41 14.06 2.97
N THR A 153 -3.14 13.64 2.95
CA THR A 153 -2.20 13.84 4.06
C THR A 153 -1.17 14.92 3.78
N LYS A 154 -1.40 15.82 2.81
CA LYS A 154 -0.46 16.90 2.52
C LYS A 154 -0.24 17.79 3.76
N PRO A 155 1.00 18.21 4.04
CA PRO A 155 2.22 18.02 3.25
C PRO A 155 3.03 16.77 3.61
N SER A 156 2.50 15.84 4.41
CA SER A 156 3.20 14.70 5.03
C SER A 156 3.78 13.64 4.07
N TRP A 157 3.84 13.88 2.77
CA TRP A 157 4.44 12.94 1.81
C TRP A 157 5.93 12.67 2.12
N PRO A 158 6.47 11.48 1.83
CA PRO A 158 5.82 10.26 1.29
C PRO A 158 5.36 9.27 2.36
N TRP A 159 5.64 9.53 3.63
CA TRP A 159 5.61 8.49 4.66
C TRP A 159 4.25 7.81 4.88
N PRO A 160 3.07 8.45 4.71
CA PRO A 160 1.79 7.77 4.91
C PRO A 160 1.52 6.70 3.85
N ALA A 161 1.89 6.95 2.60
CA ALA A 161 1.79 5.96 1.54
C ALA A 161 2.78 4.82 1.76
N ILE A 162 4.03 5.14 2.13
CA ILE A 162 5.06 4.15 2.49
C ILE A 162 4.55 3.26 3.62
N ALA A 163 4.08 3.85 4.72
CA ALA A 163 3.58 3.11 5.87
C ALA A 163 2.40 2.20 5.51
N CYS A 164 1.44 2.70 4.73
CA CYS A 164 0.31 1.89 4.27
C CYS A 164 0.75 0.71 3.39
N HIS A 165 1.72 0.94 2.50
CA HIS A 165 2.29 -0.09 1.64
C HIS A 165 3.08 -1.12 2.46
N SER A 166 3.98 -0.67 3.34
CA SER A 166 4.71 -1.51 4.29
C SER A 166 3.78 -2.40 5.11
N LEU A 167 2.70 -1.84 5.66
CA LEU A 167 1.71 -2.58 6.44
C LEU A 167 0.92 -3.57 5.59
N SER A 168 0.62 -3.24 4.33
CA SER A 168 -0.05 -4.16 3.42
C SER A 168 0.83 -5.38 3.12
N ASN A 169 2.12 -5.17 2.84
CA ASN A 169 3.08 -6.25 2.59
C ASN A 169 3.31 -7.10 3.84
N LEU A 170 3.44 -6.47 5.01
CA LEU A 170 3.57 -7.19 6.28
C LEU A 170 2.32 -8.02 6.60
N SER A 171 1.13 -7.46 6.37
CA SER A 171 -0.14 -8.16 6.61
C SER A 171 -0.27 -9.39 5.72
N LEU A 172 0.11 -9.29 4.44
CA LEU A 172 0.17 -10.44 3.53
C LEU A 172 1.14 -11.50 4.04
N TYR A 173 2.32 -11.09 4.52
CA TYR A 173 3.29 -12.04 5.06
C TYR A 173 2.75 -12.81 6.27
N VAL A 174 2.18 -12.08 7.24
CA VAL A 174 1.59 -12.68 8.45
C VAL A 174 0.45 -13.61 8.08
N LEU A 175 -0.43 -13.22 7.15
CA LEU A 175 -1.52 -14.06 6.69
C LEU A 175 -1.01 -15.38 6.10
N VAL A 176 -0.02 -15.33 5.21
CA VAL A 176 0.57 -16.53 4.62
C VAL A 176 1.19 -17.43 5.70
N LYS A 177 1.89 -16.87 6.69
CA LYS A 177 2.45 -17.65 7.80
C LYS A 177 1.37 -18.32 8.66
N ILE A 178 0.28 -17.62 8.94
CA ILE A 178 -0.86 -18.19 9.67
C ILE A 178 -1.47 -19.34 8.88
N LEU A 179 -1.70 -19.17 7.57
CA LEU A 179 -2.24 -20.22 6.71
C LEU A 179 -1.34 -21.45 6.65
N GLN A 180 -0.02 -21.26 6.56
CA GLN A 180 0.95 -22.35 6.62
C GLN A 180 0.90 -23.09 7.96
N VAL A 181 0.81 -22.36 9.08
CA VAL A 181 0.64 -23.00 10.40
C VAL A 181 -0.63 -23.84 10.43
N PHE A 182 -1.74 -23.39 9.83
CA PHE A 182 -2.96 -24.19 9.75
C PHE A 182 -2.87 -25.39 8.80
N GLU A 183 -2.15 -25.28 7.69
CA GLU A 183 -1.94 -26.38 6.74
C GLU A 183 -0.99 -27.45 7.29
N TYR A 184 0.02 -27.05 8.06
CA TYR A 184 0.98 -27.95 8.70
C TYR A 184 0.63 -28.32 10.15
N ALA A 185 -0.39 -27.70 10.75
CA ALA A 185 -0.92 -28.14 12.03
C ALA A 185 -1.62 -29.48 11.81
N PRO A 186 -1.19 -30.57 12.46
CA PRO A 186 -1.93 -31.82 12.40
C PRO A 186 -3.36 -31.55 12.87
N ILE A 187 -4.34 -31.87 12.03
CA ILE A 187 -5.73 -31.99 12.43
C ILE A 187 -5.75 -33.15 13.43
N ASN A 188 -5.64 -32.83 14.71
CA ASN A 188 -5.89 -33.75 15.81
C ASN A 188 -7.41 -33.90 16.01
#